data_AF-A0A2E7MDT2-F1
#
_entry.id   AF-A0A2E7MDT2-F1
#
_cell.length_a   1.000
_cell.length_b   1.000
_cell.length_c   1.000
_cell.angle_alpha   90.00
_cell.angle_beta   90.00
_cell.angle_gamma   90.00
#
_symmetry.space_group_name_H-M   'P 1'
#
loop_
_entity.id
_entity.type
_entity.pdbx_description
1 polymer ?
#
loop_
_entity_poly.entity_id
_entity_poly.type
_entity_poly.pdbx_seq_one_letter_code
_entity_poly.pdbx_strand_id
1 'polypeptide(L)'
;MLHVSRCWLARNGFRWLLLLLLPLYLVLSSCGPDPIEGQVPGDCSDGRDNDNDRYLDCDDPDCERSPYCAGDDDDVTDDDDDDDDDDDDDAG
;
A
#
# COMPACT_ATOMS: atom_id res chain seq x y z
N MET A 1 -39.35 1.03 -51.50
CA MET A 1 -39.38 0.67 -50.07
C MET A 1 -38.16 -0.18 -49.69
N LEU A 2 -36.92 0.31 -49.81
CA LEU A 2 -35.70 -0.49 -49.51
C LEU A 2 -34.53 0.29 -48.87
N HIS A 3 -34.74 1.51 -48.35
CA HIS A 3 -33.65 2.32 -47.77
C HIS A 3 -33.75 2.60 -46.27
N VAL A 4 -34.77 2.09 -45.56
CA VAL A 4 -34.95 2.38 -44.12
C VAL A 4 -34.22 1.37 -43.21
N SER A 5 -33.87 0.19 -43.72
CA SER A 5 -33.32 -0.91 -42.91
C SER A 5 -31.85 -0.74 -42.49
N ARG A 6 -31.12 0.24 -43.04
CA ARG A 6 -29.68 0.42 -42.76
C ARG A 6 -29.38 1.42 -41.63
N CYS A 7 -30.38 2.15 -41.11
CA CYS A 7 -30.21 3.04 -39.95
C CYS A 7 -30.40 2.35 -38.58
N TRP A 8 -30.90 1.10 -38.55
CA TRP A 8 -31.14 0.40 -37.28
C TRP A 8 -29.86 -0.25 -36.70
N LEU A 9 -28.94 -0.71 -37.57
CA LEU A 9 -27.70 -1.36 -37.12
C LEU A 9 -26.64 -0.38 -36.57
N ALA A 10 -26.63 0.88 -37.02
CA ALA A 10 -25.62 1.86 -36.58
C ALA A 10 -25.89 2.48 -35.19
N ARG A 11 -27.08 2.27 -34.60
CA ARG A 11 -27.48 2.90 -33.32
C ARG A 11 -27.59 1.93 -32.14
N ASN A 12 -27.62 0.61 -32.39
CA ASN A 12 -27.82 -0.42 -31.37
C ASN A 12 -26.57 -1.29 -31.08
N GLY A 13 -25.50 -1.21 -31.88
CA GLY A 13 -24.23 -1.93 -31.60
C GLY A 13 -23.41 -1.33 -30.46
N PHE A 14 -23.56 -0.02 -30.21
CA PHE A 14 -22.81 0.69 -29.17
C PHE A 14 -23.30 0.38 -27.74
N ARG A 15 -24.60 0.01 -27.58
CA ARG A 15 -25.17 -0.40 -26.28
C ARG A 15 -24.63 -1.75 -25.80
N TRP A 16 -24.34 -2.67 -26.71
CA TRP A 16 -23.71 -3.95 -26.36
C TRP A 16 -22.25 -3.77 -25.98
N LEU A 17 -21.52 -2.89 -26.67
CA LEU A 17 -20.16 -2.52 -26.29
C LEU A 17 -20.14 -1.85 -24.91
N LEU A 18 -21.07 -0.93 -24.63
CA LEU A 18 -21.20 -0.31 -23.31
C LEU A 18 -21.63 -1.30 -22.23
N LEU A 19 -22.50 -2.28 -22.50
CA LEU A 19 -22.91 -3.30 -21.53
C LEU A 19 -21.82 -4.34 -21.20
N LEU A 20 -20.86 -4.57 -22.12
CA LEU A 20 -19.70 -5.43 -21.87
C LEU A 20 -18.49 -4.65 -21.31
N LEU A 21 -18.34 -3.38 -21.67
CA LEU A 21 -17.26 -2.52 -21.18
C LEU A 21 -17.60 -1.81 -19.85
N LEU A 22 -18.86 -1.58 -19.48
CA LEU A 22 -19.24 -1.03 -18.16
C LEU A 22 -18.81 -1.90 -16.98
N PRO A 23 -19.13 -3.21 -16.94
CA PRO A 23 -18.66 -4.05 -15.85
C PRO A 23 -17.15 -4.20 -15.87
N LEU A 24 -16.53 -4.23 -17.06
CA LEU A 24 -15.08 -4.25 -17.20
C LEU A 24 -14.43 -2.95 -16.70
N TYR A 25 -15.02 -1.80 -16.99
CA TYR A 25 -14.57 -0.48 -16.54
C TYR A 25 -14.82 -0.28 -15.04
N LEU A 26 -15.92 -0.78 -14.49
CA LEU A 26 -16.17 -0.80 -13.05
C LEU A 26 -15.17 -1.70 -12.31
N VAL A 27 -14.73 -2.80 -12.92
CA VAL A 27 -13.67 -3.67 -12.38
C VAL A 27 -12.29 -3.03 -12.53
N LEU A 28 -12.01 -2.35 -13.64
CA LEU A 28 -10.74 -1.65 -13.88
C LEU A 28 -10.60 -0.34 -13.07
N SER A 29 -11.72 0.28 -12.66
CA SER A 29 -11.75 1.48 -11.81
C SER A 29 -11.94 1.16 -10.32
N SER A 30 -11.72 -0.09 -9.89
CA SER A 30 -11.82 -0.44 -8.47
C SER A 30 -10.56 -0.10 -7.66
N CYS A 31 -9.52 0.44 -8.30
CA CYS A 31 -8.38 1.10 -7.67
C CYS A 31 -8.51 2.58 -8.07
N GLY A 32 -8.89 3.42 -7.11
CA GLY A 32 -8.93 4.86 -7.27
C GLY A 32 -7.51 5.43 -7.26
N PRO A 33 -7.31 6.75 -7.37
CA PRO A 33 -6.04 7.33 -6.93
C PRO A 33 -5.91 7.01 -5.44
N ASP A 34 -5.04 6.07 -5.12
CA ASP A 34 -4.82 5.67 -3.73
C ASP A 34 -4.24 6.88 -2.97
N PRO A 35 -4.75 7.19 -1.77
CA PRO A 35 -4.17 8.24 -0.94
C PRO A 35 -2.70 7.92 -0.67
N ILE A 36 -1.84 8.94 -0.66
CA ILE A 36 -0.41 8.73 -0.37
C ILE A 36 -0.30 8.24 1.08
N GLU A 37 0.52 7.21 1.30
CA GLU A 37 0.82 6.69 2.63
C GLU A 37 1.29 7.80 3.59
N GLY A 38 0.78 7.79 4.83
CA GLY A 38 1.04 8.85 5.81
C GLY A 38 0.24 10.15 5.65
N GLN A 39 -0.75 10.22 4.75
CA GLN A 39 -1.70 11.35 4.69
C GLN A 39 -2.82 11.25 5.72
N VAL A 40 -3.25 10.03 6.08
CA VAL A 40 -4.30 9.81 7.08
C VAL A 40 -3.68 9.24 8.36
N PRO A 41 -4.14 9.70 9.55
CA PRO A 41 -3.65 9.16 10.81
C PRO A 41 -3.92 7.65 10.90
N GLY A 42 -2.85 6.88 11.07
CA GLY A 42 -2.90 5.43 11.23
C GLY A 42 -2.37 4.66 10.04
N ASP A 43 -2.27 5.27 8.85
CA ASP A 43 -1.83 4.59 7.62
C ASP A 43 -0.44 3.95 7.81
N CYS A 44 0.50 4.70 8.39
CA CYS A 44 1.86 4.21 8.69
C CYS A 44 1.97 3.25 9.89
N SER A 45 0.89 2.57 10.29
CA SER A 45 0.89 1.66 11.45
C SER A 45 -0.20 0.58 11.40
N ASP A 46 -0.96 0.48 10.30
CA ASP A 46 -2.12 -0.39 10.19
C ASP A 46 -1.85 -1.73 9.49
N GLY A 47 -0.61 -1.96 9.05
CA GLY A 47 -0.17 -3.20 8.41
C GLY A 47 -0.61 -3.31 6.96
N ARG A 48 -0.95 -2.19 6.30
CA ARG A 48 -1.46 -2.15 4.93
C ARG A 48 -0.60 -1.24 4.06
N ASP A 49 -0.77 -1.46 2.77
CA ASP A 49 -0.20 -0.67 1.68
C ASP A 49 -1.38 0.14 1.14
N ASN A 50 -1.59 1.34 1.69
CA ASN A 50 -2.75 2.17 1.40
C ASN A 50 -2.60 2.98 0.11
N ASP A 51 -1.42 2.97 -0.52
CA ASP A 51 -1.12 3.60 -1.81
C ASP A 51 -0.79 2.61 -2.96
N ASN A 52 -0.70 1.33 -2.59
CA ASN A 52 -0.53 0.14 -3.41
C ASN A 52 0.81 0.06 -4.18
N ASP A 53 1.86 0.67 -3.64
CA ASP A 53 3.21 0.75 -4.23
C ASP A 53 4.16 -0.40 -3.82
N ARG A 54 3.66 -1.28 -2.93
CA ARG A 54 4.27 -2.49 -2.35
C ARG A 54 5.18 -2.26 -1.16
N TYR A 55 5.19 -1.07 -0.58
CA TYR A 55 5.77 -0.83 0.72
C TYR A 55 4.66 -0.81 1.79
N LEU A 56 5.02 -1.12 3.03
CA LEU A 56 4.07 -1.26 4.13
C LEU A 56 4.55 -0.38 5.29
N ASP A 57 3.65 0.41 5.87
CA ASP A 57 3.92 1.21 7.07
C ASP A 57 5.32 1.88 7.03
N CYS A 58 6.23 1.51 7.95
CA CYS A 58 7.57 2.09 8.05
C CYS A 58 8.58 1.59 7.02
N ASP A 59 8.24 0.55 6.25
CA ASP A 59 8.99 0.20 5.04
C ASP A 59 8.64 1.15 3.88
N ASP A 60 7.59 1.96 4.04
CA ASP A 60 7.12 2.94 3.06
C ASP A 60 7.90 4.28 3.14
N PRO A 61 8.52 4.74 2.03
CA PRO A 61 9.21 6.03 1.98
C PRO A 61 8.32 7.24 2.28
N ASP A 62 7.02 7.16 2.02
CA ASP A 62 6.09 8.25 2.34
C ASP A 62 5.80 8.33 3.85
N CYS A 63 6.04 7.25 4.59
CA CYS A 63 5.94 7.17 6.04
C CYS A 63 7.22 7.61 6.79
N GLU A 64 8.28 8.06 6.12
CA GLU A 64 9.54 8.54 6.75
C GLU A 64 9.32 9.64 7.81
N ARG A 65 8.28 10.46 7.65
CA ARG A 65 7.95 11.56 8.58
C ARG A 65 6.90 11.18 9.62
N SER A 66 6.44 9.93 9.60
CA SER A 66 5.46 9.42 10.52
C SER A 66 6.07 9.30 11.93
N PRO A 67 5.38 9.77 12.98
CA PRO A 67 5.82 9.53 14.35
C PRO A 67 5.80 8.04 14.74
N TYR A 68 5.18 7.18 13.93
CA TYR A 68 5.21 5.72 14.13
C TYR A 68 6.51 5.07 13.64
N CYS A 69 7.25 5.76 12.75
CA CYS A 69 8.44 5.24 12.07
C CYS A 69 9.71 6.03 12.42
N ALA A 70 9.55 7.23 12.96
CA ALA A 70 10.57 7.88 13.76
C ALA A 70 10.70 7.07 15.05
N GLY A 71 11.53 6.03 15.04
CA GLY A 71 11.90 5.31 16.25
C GLY A 71 12.20 6.32 17.35
N ASP A 72 11.54 6.15 18.49
CA ASP A 72 12.14 6.61 19.73
C ASP A 72 13.53 5.96 19.74
N ASP A 73 14.55 6.77 19.92
CA ASP A 73 15.91 6.32 20.21
C ASP A 73 15.93 5.64 21.60
N ASP A 74 15.10 4.61 21.83
CA ASP A 74 15.30 3.65 22.88
C ASP A 74 16.04 2.44 22.30
N ASP A 75 17.33 2.72 22.04
CA ASP A 75 18.42 1.75 22.03
C ASP A 75 18.34 0.87 23.28
N VAL A 76 17.47 -0.13 23.25
CA VAL A 76 17.60 -1.35 24.04
C VAL A 76 17.96 -2.48 23.07
N THR A 77 18.89 -2.20 22.15
CA THR A 77 19.78 -3.27 21.71
C THR A 77 20.75 -3.50 22.84
N ASP A 78 20.63 -4.68 23.41
CA ASP A 78 21.46 -5.30 24.43
C ASP A 78 22.96 -5.26 24.07
N ASP A 79 23.64 -4.13 24.29
CA ASP A 79 25.08 -3.96 24.12
C ASP A 79 25.74 -3.33 25.37
N ASP A 80 25.43 -3.85 26.56
CA ASP A 80 26.34 -3.73 27.72
C ASP A 80 27.18 -5.02 27.80
N ASP A 81 28.05 -5.21 26.79
CA ASP A 81 29.26 -6.04 26.90
C ASP A 81 30.22 -5.35 27.90
N ASP A 82 29.92 -5.44 29.20
CA ASP A 82 30.91 -5.20 30.25
C ASP A 82 31.69 -6.51 30.49
N ASP A 83 32.53 -6.85 29.51
CA ASP A 83 33.78 -7.57 29.77
C ASP A 83 34.64 -6.64 30.65
N ASP A 84 34.67 -6.88 31.96
CA ASP A 84 35.84 -6.77 32.86
C ASP A 84 35.39 -6.74 34.33
N ASP A 85 35.51 -7.87 35.03
CA ASP A 85 35.98 -7.87 36.42
C ASP A 85 36.51 -9.27 36.80
N ASP A 86 37.79 -9.26 37.14
CA ASP A 86 38.65 -10.36 37.57
C ASP A 86 38.12 -11.12 38.79
N ASP A 87 38.10 -12.46 38.75
CA ASP A 87 38.14 -13.31 39.95
C ASP A 87 39.10 -14.49 39.71
N ASP A 88 40.40 -14.19 39.79
CA ASP A 88 41.46 -15.13 40.14
C ASP A 88 41.21 -15.63 41.59
N ASP A 89 40.62 -16.82 41.76
CA ASP A 89 40.77 -17.60 43.00
C ASP A 89 40.97 -19.09 42.70
N ASP A 90 42.24 -19.45 42.65
CA ASP A 90 42.83 -20.77 42.82
C ASP A 90 42.11 -21.63 43.89
N ALA A 91 41.74 -22.86 43.54
CA ALA A 91 41.65 -23.94 44.49
C ALA A 91 42.17 -25.24 43.85
N GLY A 92 43.38 -25.61 44.25
CA GLY A 92 44.06 -26.85 43.87
C GLY A 92 43.51 -28.13 44.50
#